data_AF-A0A4P5YRF0-F1
#
_entry.id   AF-A0A4P5YRF0-F1
#
_cell.length_a   1.000
_cell.length_b   1.000
_cell.length_c   1.000
_cell.angle_alpha   90.00
_cell.angle_beta   90.00
_cell.angle_gamma   90.00
#
_symmetry.space_group_name_H-M   'P 1'
#
loop_
_entity.id
_entity.type
_entity.pdbx_description
1 polymer ?
#
loop_
_entity_poly.entity_id
_entity_poly.type
_entity_poly.pdbx_seq_one_letter_code
_entity_poly.pdbx_strand_id
1 'polypeptide(L)' 'MNPDFKPLADAIYRERVLRARRTPMEVRLLQGPDLFDLGCETMLMGLRVQMPGASEAALMTALRKRLAMGRKLEAKLL' A
#
# COMPACT_ATOMS: atom_id res chain seq x y z
N MET A 1 12.11 -25.27 7.07
CA MET A 1 12.75 -24.03 7.57
C MET A 1 14.09 -24.45 8.15
N ASN A 2 15.22 -23.97 7.61
CA ASN A 2 16.52 -24.30 8.20
C ASN A 2 16.58 -23.70 9.63
N PRO A 3 16.82 -24.52 10.68
CA PRO A 3 16.83 -24.06 12.07
C PRO A 3 17.78 -22.89 12.34
N ASP A 4 18.82 -22.73 11.51
CA ASP A 4 19.80 -21.64 11.62
C ASP A 4 19.21 -20.25 11.30
N PHE A 5 18.08 -20.19 10.59
CA PHE A 5 17.42 -18.91 10.27
C PHE A 5 16.46 -18.42 11.34
N LYS A 6 16.07 -19.27 12.30
CA LYS A 6 15.12 -18.90 13.34
C LYS A 6 15.62 -17.73 14.21
N PRO A 7 16.88 -17.74 14.71
CA PRO A 7 17.40 -16.61 15.49
C PRO A 7 17.38 -15.29 14.71
N LEU A 8 17.69 -15.33 13.41
CA LEU A 8 17.66 -14.14 12.54
C LEU A 8 16.24 -13.62 12.32
N ALA A 9 15.29 -14.52 12.07
CA ALA A 9 13.88 -14.16 11.91
C ALA A 9 13.32 -13.54 13.20
N ASP A 10 13.64 -14.10 14.36
CA ASP A 10 13.22 -13.59 15.66
C ASP A 10 13.83 -12.21 15.94
N ALA A 11 15.09 -11.98 15.55
CA ALA A 11 15.75 -10.68 15.67
C ALA A 11 15.08 -9.60 14.81
N ILE A 12 14.79 -9.91 13.54
CA ILE A 12 14.07 -9.01 12.62
C ILE A 12 12.67 -8.70 13.16
N TYR A 13 11.96 -9.72 13.65
CA TYR A 13 10.63 -9.53 14.24
C TYR A 13 10.69 -8.60 15.45
N ARG A 14 11.63 -8.83 16.38
CA ARG A 14 11.83 -8.00 17.57
C ARG A 14 12.12 -6.55 17.20
N GLU A 15 13.00 -6.32 16.23
CA GLU A 15 13.31 -4.99 15.73
C GLU A 15 12.05 -4.27 15.20
N ARG A 16 11.25 -4.96 14.37
CA ARG A 16 10.00 -4.41 13.82
C ARG A 16 9.02 -4.01 14.93
N VAL A 17 8.87 -4.84 15.96
CA VAL A 17 8.00 -4.54 17.11
C VAL A 17 8.51 -3.33 17.90
N LEU A 18 9.81 -3.28 18.21
CA LEU A 18 10.39 -2.17 18.95
C LEU A 18 10.30 -0.85 18.17
N ARG A 19 10.52 -0.90 16.85
CA ARG A 19 10.34 0.26 15.97
C ARG A 19 8.89 0.76 16.01
N ALA A 20 7.92 -0.13 15.82
CA ALA A 20 6.51 0.22 15.85
C ALA A 20 6.05 0.78 17.22
N ARG A 21 6.67 0.35 18.32
CA ARG A 21 6.41 0.88 19.66
C ARG A 21 7.01 2.28 19.89
N ARG A 22 8.11 2.62 19.19
CA ARG A 22 8.75 3.93 19.27
C ARG A 22 8.13 4.96 18.34
N THR A 23 7.39 4.53 17.31
CA THR A 23 6.69 5.43 16.39
C THR A 23 5.63 6.24 17.16
N PRO A 24 5.68 7.59 17.10
CA PRO A 24 4.64 8.44 17.68
C PRO A 24 3.26 8.11 17.12
N MET A 25 2.22 8.31 17.94
CA MET A 25 0.86 7.90 17.60
C MET A 25 0.34 8.62 16.35
N GLU A 26 0.64 9.91 16.23
CA GLU A 26 0.29 10.76 15.09
C GLU A 26 0.90 10.24 13.79
N VAL A 27 2.16 9.80 13.82
CA VAL A 27 2.83 9.20 12.65
C VAL A 27 2.21 7.84 12.34
N ARG A 28 2.00 7.01 13.35
CA ARG A 28 1.41 5.66 13.17
C ARG A 28 0.01 5.71 12.59
N LEU A 29 -0.79 6.71 12.98
CA LEU A 29 -2.16 6.90 12.48
C LEU A 29 -2.17 7.23 10.98
N LEU A 30 -1.19 7.99 10.51
CA LEU A 30 -1.10 8.40 9.10
C LEU A 30 -0.49 7.35 8.18
N GLN A 31 0.19 6.33 8.70
CA GLN A 31 0.80 5.27 7.88
C GLN A 31 -0.20 4.57 6.95
N GLY A 32 -1.45 4.38 7.38
CA GLY A 32 -2.49 3.80 6.53
C GLY A 32 -2.81 4.69 5.33
N PRO A 33 -3.26 5.93 5.55
CA PRO A 33 -3.44 6.93 4.49
C PRO A 33 -2.21 7.11 3.58
N ASP A 34 -1.01 7.25 4.13
CA ASP A 34 0.22 7.45 3.34
C ASP A 34 0.48 6.26 2.39
N LEU A 35 0.28 5.03 2.87
CA LEU A 35 0.41 3.84 2.05
C LEU A 35 -0.66 3.76 0.95
N PHE A 36 -1.88 4.22 1.25
CA PHE A 36 -2.95 4.29 0.27
C PHE A 36 -2.65 5.29 -0.84
N ASP A 37 -2.13 6.46 -0.48
CA ASP A 37 -1.73 7.51 -1.42
C ASP A 37 -0.59 7.02 -2.33
N LEU A 38 0.45 6.39 -1.76
CA LEU A 38 1.52 5.76 -2.53
C LEU A 38 0.99 4.70 -3.53
N GLY A 39 0.02 3.89 -3.10
CA GLY A 39 -0.65 2.93 -3.98
C GLY A 39 -1.40 3.60 -5.13
N CYS A 40 -2.08 4.71 -4.86
CA CYS A 40 -2.78 5.50 -5.87
C CYS A 40 -1.80 6.14 -6.87
N GLU A 41 -0.68 6.70 -6.40
CA GLU A 41 0.37 7.25 -7.24
C GLU A 41 0.98 6.19 -8.16
N THR A 42 1.30 5.02 -7.62
CA THR A 42 1.83 3.89 -8.39
C THR A 42 0.83 3.46 -9.48
N MET A 43 -0.46 3.40 -9.15
CA MET A 43 -1.50 3.09 -10.13
C MET A 43 -1.64 4.18 -11.20
N LEU A 44 -1.52 5.46 -10.83
CA LEU A 44 -1.52 6.57 -11.77
C LEU A 44 -0.33 6.51 -12.74
N MET A 45 0.86 6.13 -12.28
CA MET A 45 2.01 5.90 -13.16
C MET A 45 1.69 4.83 -14.22
N GLY A 46 1.08 3.71 -13.79
CA GLY A 46 0.63 2.67 -14.72
C GLY A 46 -0.44 3.16 -15.71
N LEU A 47 -1.39 3.99 -15.24
CA LEU A 47 -2.43 4.56 -16.10
C LEU A 47 -1.85 5.53 -17.15
N ARG A 48 -0.83 6.33 -16.80
CA ARG A 48 -0.15 7.24 -17.74
C ARG A 48 0.51 6.48 -18.89
N VAL A 49 1.11 5.32 -18.61
CA VAL A 49 1.68 4.44 -19.63
C VAL A 49 0.58 3.84 -20.52
N GLN A 50 -0.54 3.44 -19.92
CA GLN A 50 -1.65 2.81 -20.65
C GLN A 50 -2.52 3.79 -21.45
N MET A 51 -2.53 5.07 -21.07
CA MET A 51 -3.35 6.11 -21.68
C MET A 51 -2.48 7.32 -22.08
N PRO A 52 -1.60 7.20 -23.09
CA PRO A 52 -0.73 8.29 -23.50
C PRO A 52 -1.54 9.54 -23.89
N GLY A 53 -1.14 10.72 -23.39
CA GLY A 53 -1.79 11.99 -23.70
C GLY A 53 -3.14 12.22 -22.99
N ALA A 54 -3.58 11.31 -22.12
CA ALA A 54 -4.78 11.53 -21.33
C ALA A 54 -4.61 12.73 -20.38
N SER A 55 -5.68 13.51 -20.21
CA SER A 55 -5.69 14.57 -19.22
C SER A 55 -5.67 14.01 -17.80
N GLU A 56 -5.21 14.81 -16.84
CA GLU A 56 -5.19 14.42 -15.43
C GLU A 56 -6.61 14.05 -14.93
N ALA A 57 -7.64 14.78 -15.38
CA ALA A 57 -9.03 14.46 -15.05
C ALA A 57 -9.47 13.07 -15.56
N ALA A 58 -9.01 12.66 -16.75
CA ALA A 58 -9.29 11.34 -17.30
C ALA A 58 -8.55 10.24 -16.51
N LEU A 59 -7.28 10.47 -16.16
CA LEU A 59 -6.49 9.55 -15.33
C LEU A 59 -7.11 9.36 -13.94
N MET A 60 -7.54 10.44 -13.29
CA MET A 60 -8.22 10.38 -11.99
C MET A 60 -9.56 9.67 -12.07
N THR A 61 -10.29 9.82 -13.18
CA THR A 61 -11.53 9.06 -13.42
C THR A 61 -11.25 7.57 -13.56
N ALA A 62 -10.21 7.19 -14.30
CA ALA A 62 -9.79 5.79 -14.44
C ALA A 62 -9.33 5.19 -13.11
N LEU A 63 -8.57 5.95 -12.30
CA LEU A 63 -8.15 5.56 -10.96
C LEU A 63 -9.36 5.24 -10.06
N ARG A 64 -10.33 6.15 -10.00
CA ARG A 64 -11.58 5.96 -9.21
C ARG A 64 -12.35 4.72 -9.65
N LYS A 65 -12.45 4.46 -10.96
CA LYS A 65 -13.08 3.24 -11.49
C LYS A 65 -12.37 1.98 -11.00
N ARG A 66 -11.03 1.95 -11.01
CA ARG A 66 -10.24 0.81 -10.52
C ARG A 66 -10.44 0.57 -9.02
N LEU A 67 -10.38 1.63 -8.20
CA LEU A 67 -10.65 1.53 -6.76
C LEU A 67 -12.06 1.00 -6.48
N ALA A 68 -13.06 1.45 -7.25
CA ALA A 68 -14.42 0.95 -7.11
C ALA A 68 -14.55 -0.54 -7.48
N MET A 69 -13.81 -1.02 -8.49
CA MET A 69 -13.75 -2.45 -8.80
C MET A 69 -13.04 -3.24 -7.71
N GLY A 70 -11.93 -2.73 -7.17
CA GLY A 70 -11.20 -3.35 -6.04
C GLY A 70 -12.12 -3.60 -4.84
N ARG A 71 -12.87 -2.57 -4.41
CA ARG A 71 -13.85 -2.71 -3.32
C ARG A 71 -14.91 -3.78 -3.58
N LYS A 72 -15.37 -3.94 -4.83
CA LYS A 72 -16.34 -4.98 -5.20
C LYS A 72 -15.73 -6.38 -5.14
N LEU A 73 -14.43 -6.52 -5.44
CA LEU A 73 -13.74 -7.81 -5.36
C LEU A 73 -13.49 -8.19 -3.90
N GLU A 74 -13.02 -7.26 -3.07
CA GLU A 74 -12.84 -7.46 -1.63
C GLU A 74 -14.16 -7.91 -0.96
N ALA A 75 -15.27 -7.24 -1.28
CA ALA A 75 -16.59 -7.58 -0.74
C ALA A 75 -17.13 -8.95 -1.20
N LYS A 76 -16.54 -9.58 -2.22
CA LYS A 76 -16.90 -10.93 -2.67
C LYS A 76 -16.00 -12.02 -2.06
N LEU A 77 -14.85 -11.63 -1.50
CA LEU A 77 -13.86 -12.54 -0.93
C LEU A 77 -13.98 -12.65 0.60
N LEU A 78 -14.74 -11.75 1.21
CA LEU A 78 -15.15 -11.75 2.62
C LEU A 78 -16.60 -12.23 2.74
#